data_AF-A0A4Q3ANI6-F1
#
_entry.id   AF-A0A4Q3ANI6-F1
#
_cell.length_a   1.000
_cell.length_b   1.000
_cell.length_c   1.000
_cell.angle_alpha   90.00
_cell.angle_beta   90.00
_cell.angle_gamma   90.00
#
_symmetry.space_group_name_H-M   'P 1'
#
loop_
_entity.id
_entity.type
_entity.pdbx_description
1 polymer ?
#
loop_
_entity_poly.entity_id
_entity_poly.type
_entity_poly.pdbx_seq_one_letter_code
_entity_poly.pdbx_strand_id
1 'polypeptide(L)'
;MEDEPTSYGLVVSFEDQSPSFVNGFEAGMLWQQMKTETKIAAATHTQNRETLRRMAIASGFSFEARPSEVAGWDYTEMRKLQPEPTRPNPHGLRVVR
;
A
#
# COMPACT_ATOMS: atom_id res chain seq x y z
N MET A 1 20.81 -26.39 11.81
CA MET A 1 20.09 -25.18 12.23
C MET A 1 20.63 -24.09 11.35
N GLU A 2 19.85 -23.69 10.35
CA GLU A 2 20.20 -22.55 9.50
C GLU A 2 19.98 -21.28 10.33
N ASP A 3 21.01 -20.45 10.47
CA ASP A 3 20.94 -19.12 11.09
C ASP A 3 19.97 -18.26 10.27
N GLU A 4 18.85 -17.86 10.87
CA GLU A 4 18.01 -16.80 10.30
C GLU A 4 18.81 -15.49 10.28
N PRO A 5 18.86 -14.75 9.15
CA PRO A 5 19.59 -13.50 9.11
C PRO A 5 18.93 -12.48 10.04
N THR A 6 19.63 -12.09 11.11
CA THR A 6 19.19 -11.04 12.02
C THR A 6 18.96 -9.74 11.24
N SER A 7 17.70 -9.39 10.99
CA SER A 7 17.36 -8.12 10.33
C SER A 7 17.51 -6.99 11.34
N TYR A 8 18.46 -6.08 11.13
CA TYR A 8 18.58 -4.86 11.91
C TYR A 8 17.67 -3.78 11.32
N GLY A 9 16.77 -3.23 12.14
CA GLY A 9 15.85 -2.15 11.77
C GLY A 9 16.09 -0.89 12.60
N LEU A 10 15.93 0.29 11.99
CA LEU A 10 16.02 1.57 12.69
C LEU A 10 14.68 1.86 13.38
N VAL A 11 14.66 1.89 14.71
CA VAL A 11 13.51 2.40 15.46
C VAL A 11 13.61 3.92 15.50
N VAL A 12 12.83 4.60 14.66
CA VAL A 12 12.69 6.06 14.71
C VAL A 12 11.63 6.38 15.75
N SER A 13 12.04 6.99 16.86
CA SER A 13 11.10 7.58 17.82
C SER A 13 10.83 9.03 17.43
N PHE A 14 9.55 9.41 17.44
CA PHE A 14 9.12 10.79 17.24
C PHE A 14 8.73 11.39 18.59
N GLU A 15 9.07 12.66 18.82
CA GLU A 15 8.59 13.37 20.02
C GLU A 15 7.09 13.60 19.97
N ASP A 16 6.54 13.82 18.75
CA ASP A 16 5.10 13.87 18.49
C ASP A 16 4.57 12.47 18.16
N GLN A 17 3.82 11.91 19.11
CA GLN A 17 3.14 10.61 18.99
C GLN A 17 1.64 10.77 18.69
N SER A 18 1.21 11.95 18.22
CA SER A 18 -0.19 12.15 17.85
C SER A 18 -0.59 11.17 16.73
N PRO A 19 -1.80 10.58 16.80
CA PRO A 19 -2.27 9.66 15.78
C PRO A 19 -2.21 10.25 14.37
N SER A 20 -2.47 11.55 14.21
CA SER A 20 -2.36 12.25 12.93
C SER A 20 -0.95 12.24 12.36
N PHE A 21 0.07 12.42 13.20
CA PHE A 21 1.46 12.47 12.76
C PHE A 21 1.95 11.06 12.37
N VAL A 22 1.74 10.07 13.25
CA VAL A 22 2.17 8.68 13.03
C VAL A 22 1.48 8.09 11.79
N ASN A 23 0.17 8.27 11.67
CA ASN A 23 -0.59 7.80 10.52
C ASN A 23 -0.14 8.51 9.22
N GLY A 24 0.12 9.82 9.29
CA GLY A 24 0.64 10.59 8.15
C GLY A 24 2.02 10.13 7.68
N PHE A 25 2.92 9.83 8.62
CA PHE A 25 4.25 9.30 8.32
C PHE A 25 4.18 7.91 7.67
N GLU A 26 3.40 6.99 8.24
CA GLU A 26 3.18 5.65 7.68
C GLU A 26 2.64 5.72 6.24
N ALA A 27 1.64 6.57 5.99
CA ALA A 27 1.09 6.80 4.66
C ALA A 27 2.15 7.38 3.70
N GLY A 28 2.96 8.35 4.14
CA GLY A 28 4.03 8.93 3.34
C GLY A 28 5.09 7.89 2.90
N MET A 29 5.47 7.00 3.81
CA MET A 29 6.42 5.92 3.53
C MET A 29 5.89 4.95 2.47
N LEU A 30 4.62 4.52 2.60
CA LEU A 30 3.99 3.64 1.61
C LEU A 30 3.80 4.32 0.26
N TRP A 31 3.47 5.62 0.24
CA TRP A 31 3.41 6.40 -0.99
C TRP A 31 4.74 6.40 -1.75
N GLN A 32 5.85 6.55 -1.01
CA GLN A 32 7.18 6.55 -1.61
C GLN A 32 7.51 5.18 -2.19
N GLN A 33 7.16 4.08 -1.51
CA GLN A 33 7.33 2.72 -2.03
C GLN A 33 6.49 2.46 -3.30
N MET A 34 5.27 2.97 -3.38
CA MET A 34 4.41 2.82 -4.58
C MET A 34 5.02 3.39 -5.86
N LYS A 35 6.02 4.28 -5.75
CA LYS A 35 6.71 4.86 -6.91
C LYS A 35 7.76 3.90 -7.49
N THR A 36 8.34 3.04 -6.67
CA THR A 36 9.48 2.19 -7.06
C THR A 36 9.13 0.71 -7.10
N GLU A 37 8.13 0.28 -6.33
CA GLU A 37 7.76 -1.12 -6.17
C GLU A 37 6.47 -1.46 -6.92
N THR A 38 6.32 -2.73 -7.28
CA THR A 38 5.10 -3.24 -7.95
C THR A 38 4.21 -4.06 -7.01
N LYS A 39 4.74 -4.44 -5.85
CA LYS A 39 4.02 -5.16 -4.80
C LYS A 39 4.52 -4.66 -3.45
N ILE A 40 3.60 -4.33 -2.56
CA ILE A 40 3.88 -3.87 -1.20
C ILE A 40 3.05 -4.72 -0.24
N ALA A 41 3.68 -5.19 0.83
CA ALA A 41 3.02 -5.89 1.93
C ALA A 41 3.54 -5.31 3.24
N ALA A 42 2.64 -4.81 4.09
CA ALA A 42 3.02 -4.13 5.33
C ALA A 42 1.96 -4.30 6.41
N ALA A 43 2.39 -4.30 7.68
CA ALA A 43 1.50 -4.07 8.80
C ALA A 43 1.23 -2.57 8.91
N THR A 44 -0.05 -2.18 8.97
CA THR A 44 -0.47 -0.77 8.94
C THR A 44 -1.54 -0.49 9.98
N HIS A 45 -1.64 0.74 10.47
CA HIS A 45 -2.72 1.11 11.40
C HIS A 45 -4.09 1.04 10.72
N THR A 46 -5.08 0.43 11.38
CA THR A 46 -6.44 0.32 10.84
C THR A 46 -7.07 1.68 10.51
N GLN A 47 -6.69 2.74 11.25
CA GLN A 47 -7.13 4.11 10.98
C GLN A 47 -6.69 4.64 9.62
N ASN A 48 -5.59 4.11 9.07
CA ASN A 48 -5.06 4.51 7.77
C ASN A 48 -5.72 3.81 6.58
N ARG A 49 -6.58 2.82 6.83
CA ARG A 49 -7.15 1.95 5.78
C ARG A 49 -7.77 2.73 4.62
N GLU A 50 -8.62 3.72 4.90
CA GLU A 50 -9.28 4.50 3.83
C GLU A 50 -8.29 5.41 3.08
N THR A 51 -7.32 5.99 3.79
CA THR A 51 -6.26 6.80 3.19
C THR A 51 -5.41 5.96 2.24
N LEU A 52 -4.94 4.79 2.69
CA LEU A 52 -4.15 3.86 1.88
C LEU A 52 -4.92 3.32 0.69
N ARG A 53 -6.22 3.03 0.84
CA ARG A 53 -7.09 2.64 -0.28
C ARG A 53 -7.14 3.71 -1.36
N ARG A 54 -7.33 4.98 -0.98
CA ARG A 54 -7.35 6.11 -1.93
C ARG A 54 -6.00 6.28 -2.62
N MET A 55 -4.92 6.16 -1.86
CA MET A 55 -3.56 6.25 -2.41
C MET A 55 -3.25 5.15 -3.42
N ALA A 56 -3.64 3.91 -3.11
CA ALA A 56 -3.49 2.77 -4.00
C ALA A 56 -4.25 3.01 -5.32
N ILE A 57 -5.51 3.43 -5.25
CA ILE A 57 -6.33 3.76 -6.43
C ILE A 57 -5.66 4.85 -7.27
N ALA A 58 -5.25 5.96 -6.65
CA ALA A 58 -4.59 7.08 -7.34
C ALA A 58 -3.28 6.66 -8.02
N SER A 59 -2.57 5.70 -7.43
CA SER A 59 -1.30 5.17 -7.95
C SER A 59 -1.46 3.98 -8.90
N GLY A 60 -2.70 3.55 -9.21
CA GLY A 60 -2.95 2.39 -10.07
C GLY A 60 -2.57 1.05 -9.43
N PHE A 61 -2.80 0.91 -8.12
CA PHE A 61 -2.64 -0.33 -7.37
C PHE A 61 -4.00 -0.89 -6.95
N SER A 62 -4.06 -2.21 -6.85
CA SER A 62 -5.06 -2.92 -6.04
C SER A 62 -4.77 -2.70 -4.55
N PHE A 63 -5.80 -2.83 -3.73
CA PHE A 63 -5.70 -2.67 -2.28
C PHE A 63 -6.50 -3.77 -1.59
N GLU A 64 -5.86 -4.46 -0.66
CA GLU A 64 -6.49 -5.42 0.24
C GLU A 64 -5.96 -5.18 1.66
N ALA A 65 -6.86 -5.14 2.65
CA ALA A 65 -6.49 -5.03 4.05
C ALA A 65 -7.27 -6.06 4.86
N ARG A 66 -6.58 -6.82 5.70
CA ARG A 66 -7.16 -7.83 6.59
C ARG A 66 -6.77 -7.51 8.04
N PRO A 67 -7.67 -7.66 9.02
CA PRO A 67 -7.32 -7.48 10.42
C PRO A 67 -6.14 -8.37 10.82
N SER A 68 -5.20 -7.84 11.59
CA SER A 68 -4.13 -8.63 12.22
C SER A 68 -4.57 -9.19 13.58
N GLU A 69 -3.71 -10.00 14.19
CA GLU A 69 -3.91 -10.45 15.58
C GLU A 69 -3.69 -9.31 16.60
N VAL A 70 -3.04 -8.22 16.18
CA VAL A 70 -2.79 -7.04 17.02
C VAL A 70 -3.93 -6.03 16.84
N ALA A 71 -4.60 -5.71 17.94
CA ALA A 71 -5.71 -4.75 17.93
C ALA A 71 -5.28 -3.38 17.37
N GLY A 72 -6.03 -2.85 16.42
CA GLY A 72 -5.75 -1.56 15.77
C GLY A 72 -4.79 -1.64 14.58
N TRP A 73 -4.37 -2.84 14.18
CA TRP A 73 -3.48 -3.08 13.05
C TRP A 73 -4.09 -4.03 12.02
N ASP A 74 -3.80 -3.74 10.76
CA ASP A 74 -4.16 -4.55 9.59
C ASP A 74 -2.90 -5.06 8.89
N TYR A 75 -3.00 -6.23 8.26
CA TYR A 75 -2.10 -6.63 7.18
C TYR A 75 -2.63 -6.05 5.86
N THR A 76 -1.84 -5.17 5.25
CA THR A 76 -2.17 -4.51 3.98
C THR A 76 -1.31 -5.04 2.85
N GLU A 77 -1.96 -5.48 1.76
CA GLU A 77 -1.33 -5.83 0.51
C GLU A 77 -1.76 -4.88 -0.62
N MET A 78 -0.79 -4.44 -1.42
CA MET A 78 -1.03 -3.59 -2.58
C MET A 78 -0.23 -4.11 -3.77
N ARG A 79 -0.87 -4.21 -4.94
CA ARG A 79 -0.21 -4.69 -6.18
C ARG A 79 -0.53 -3.80 -7.36
N LYS A 80 0.50 -3.43 -8.13
CA LYS A 80 0.36 -2.59 -9.33
C LYS A 80 -0.56 -3.29 -10.31
N LEU A 81 -1.61 -2.59 -10.74
CA LEU A 81 -2.51 -3.09 -11.77
C LEU A 81 -1.73 -3.07 -13.09
N GLN A 82 -1.65 -4.21 -13.76
CA GLN A 82 -1.20 -4.22 -15.15
C GLN A 82 -2.25 -3.46 -15.98
N PRO A 83 -1.85 -2.62 -16.94
CA PRO A 83 -2.82 -2.07 -17.88
C PRO A 83 -3.55 -3.24 -18.52
N GLU A 84 -4.89 -3.20 -18.56
CA GLU A 84 -5.64 -4.19 -19.32
C GLU A 84 -5.03 -4.26 -20.72
N PRO A 85 -4.70 -5.45 -21.23
CA PRO A 85 -4.27 -5.56 -22.61
C PRO A 85 -5.37 -4.93 -23.45
N THR A 86 -5.02 -3.91 -24.24
CA THR A 86 -5.92 -3.32 -25.22
C THR A 86 -6.44 -4.46 -26.09
N ARG A 87 -7.64 -4.95 -25.78
CA ARG A 87 -8.33 -5.91 -26.63
C ARG A 87 -8.53 -5.17 -27.95
N PRO A 88 -7.98 -5.66 -29.08
CA PRO A 88 -8.30 -5.05 -30.37
C PRO A 88 -9.81 -5.11 -30.49
N ASN A 89 -10.46 -3.95 -30.57
CA ASN A 89 -11.91 -3.85 -30.68
C ASN A 89 -12.33 -4.62 -31.94
N PRO A 90 -12.91 -5.83 -31.83
CA PRO A 90 -13.16 -6.68 -33.00
C PRO A 90 -14.24 -6.09 -33.90
N HIS A 91 -14.94 -5.05 -33.44
CA HIS A 91 -16.07 -4.43 -34.13
C HIS A 91 -15.84 -2.97 -34.54
N GLY A 92 -14.64 -2.41 -34.36
CA GLY A 92 -14.31 -1.07 -34.90
C GLY A 92 -15.20 0.08 -34.40
N LEU A 93 -15.93 -0.11 -33.30
CA LEU A 93 -16.81 0.92 -32.75
C LEU A 93 -15.95 2.05 -32.14
N ARG A 94 -15.96 3.22 -32.79
CA ARG A 94 -15.36 4.45 -32.27
C ARG A 94 -16.07 4.85 -30.99
N VAL A 95 -15.35 4.89 -29.86
CA VAL A 95 -15.81 5.58 -28.66
C VAL A 95 -15.69 7.08 -28.95
N VAL A 96 -16.83 7.73 -29.19
CA VAL A 96 -16.90 9.19 -29.34
C VAL A 96 -16.85 9.79 -27.93
N ARG A 97 -15.89 10.66 -27.67
CA ARG A 97 -15.84 11.49 -26.46
C ARG A 97 -16.70 12.73 -26.63
#